data_AF-Q2KKT0-F1
#
_entry.id   AF-Q2KKT0-F1
#
_cell.length_a   1.000
_cell.length_b   1.000
_cell.length_c   1.000
_cell.angle_alpha   90.00
_cell.angle_beta   90.00
_cell.angle_gamma   90.00
#
_symmetry.space_group_name_H-M   'P 1'
#
loop_
_entity.id
_entity.type
_entity.pdbx_description
1 polymer ?
#
loop_
_entity_poly.entity_id
_entity_poly.type
_entity_poly.pdbx_seq_one_letter_code
_entity_poly.pdbx_strand_id
1 'polypeptide(L)' 'AGKQIALLPNIAIKNFALDTPDGRMTVKKWKDVTFTVEDFSFEEYCQGNFPDIFD' A
#
# COMPACT_ATOMS: atom_id res chain seq x y z
N ALA A 1 22.95 -18.97 -0.48
CA ALA A 1 21.60 -18.43 -0.78
C ALA A 1 21.52 -17.00 -0.26
N GLY A 2 21.11 -16.03 -1.08
CA GLY A 2 20.97 -14.63 -0.68
C GLY A 2 19.67 -14.42 0.11
N LYS A 3 19.69 -13.51 1.09
CA LYS A 3 18.48 -13.12 1.83
C LYS A 3 17.56 -12.33 0.90
N GLN A 4 16.31 -12.77 0.73
CA GLN A 4 15.29 -11.96 0.08
C GLN A 4 14.70 -10.95 1.07
N ILE A 5 14.49 -9.72 0.61
CA ILE A 5 13.98 -8.61 1.41
C ILE A 5 12.83 -7.96 0.64
N ALA A 6 11.67 -7.84 1.29
CA ALA A 6 10.57 -7.02 0.80
C ALA A 6 10.77 -5.57 1.26
N LEU A 7 10.88 -4.65 0.30
CA LEU A 7 10.93 -3.21 0.58
C LEU A 7 9.58 -2.59 0.23
N LEU A 8 8.90 -2.04 1.24
CA LEU A 8 7.60 -1.39 1.07
C LEU A 8 7.74 0.13 1.25
N PRO A 9 7.33 0.95 0.27
CA PRO A 9 7.39 2.39 0.40
C PRO A 9 6.34 2.90 1.40
N ASN A 10 6.77 3.76 2.33
CA ASN A 10 5.85 4.48 3.21
C ASN A 10 5.54 5.85 2.59
N ILE A 11 4.25 6.12 2.34
CA ILE A 11 3.82 7.34 1.66
C ILE A 11 3.07 8.28 2.60
N ALA A 12 3.39 9.57 2.52
CA ALA A 12 2.71 10.63 3.27
C ALA A 12 1.55 11.20 2.43
N ILE A 13 0.31 10.89 2.80
CA ILE A 13 -0.90 11.25 2.03
C ILE A 13 -1.00 12.74 1.65
N LYS A 14 -0.49 13.63 2.51
CA LYS A 14 -0.49 15.08 2.30
C LYS A 14 0.33 15.54 1.08
N ASN A 15 1.18 14.69 0.52
CA ASN A 15 2.00 14.99 -0.65
C ASN A 15 1.28 14.63 -1.97
N PHE A 16 0.05 14.13 -1.92
CA PHE A 16 -0.71 13.66 -3.07
C PHE A 16 -2.02 14.42 -3.22
N ALA A 17 -2.46 14.57 -4.47
CA ALA A 17 -3.83 14.93 -4.80
C ALA A 17 -4.56 13.65 -5.23
N LEU A 18 -5.68 13.37 -4.58
CA LEU A 18 -6.54 12.23 -4.84
C LEU A 18 -7.54 12.62 -5.94
N ASP A 19 -7.67 11.76 -6.94
CA ASP A 19 -8.70 11.88 -7.96
C ASP A 19 -9.85 10.95 -7.58
N THR A 20 -11.04 11.50 -7.35
CA THR A 20 -12.21 10.75 -6.89
C THR A 20 -13.41 11.05 -7.81
N PRO A 21 -14.48 10.23 -7.75
CA PRO A 21 -15.71 10.52 -8.52
C PRO A 21 -16.33 11.90 -8.21
N ASP A 22 -16.11 12.43 -7.00
CA ASP A 22 -16.59 13.75 -6.58
C ASP A 22 -15.65 14.89 -7.01
N GLY A 23 -14.52 14.55 -7.64
CA GLY A 23 -13.51 15.47 -8.15
C GLY A 23 -12.17 15.36 -7.43
N ARG A 24 -11.22 16.19 -7.87
CA ARG A 24 -9.85 16.18 -7.35
C ARG A 24 -9.78 16.88 -5.99
N MET A 25 -9.18 16.21 -5.00
CA MET A 25 -9.01 16.75 -3.65
C MET A 25 -7.66 16.42 -3.02
N THR A 26 -7.34 17.07 -1.90
CA THR A 26 -6.16 16.78 -1.08
C THR A 26 -6.60 16.52 0.36
N VAL A 27 -6.00 15.54 1.03
CA VAL A 27 -6.25 15.25 2.45
C VAL A 27 -4.97 15.33 3.27
N LYS A 28 -5.09 15.65 4.56
CA LYS A 28 -3.92 15.81 5.46
C LYS A 28 -3.58 14.55 6.25
N LYS A 29 -4.57 13.70 6.52
CA LYS A 29 -4.43 12.48 7.32
C LYS A 29 -5.09 11.32 6.61
N TRP A 30 -4.54 10.12 6.79
CA TRP A 30 -5.09 8.89 6.20
C TRP A 30 -6.52 8.60 6.63
N LYS A 31 -6.89 8.91 7.87
CA LYS A 31 -8.27 8.72 8.36
C LYS A 31 -9.34 9.58 7.66
N ASP A 32 -8.92 10.59 6.88
CA ASP A 32 -9.83 11.52 6.21
C ASP A 32 -10.09 11.10 4.74
N VAL A 33 -9.55 9.96 4.29
CA VAL A 33 -9.86 9.43 2.95
C VAL A 33 -11.27 8.84 2.89
N THR A 34 -11.89 8.86 1.71
CA THR A 34 -13.25 8.34 1.46
C THR A 34 -13.26 6.88 0.96
N PHE A 35 -12.13 6.19 1.05
CA PHE A 35 -11.97 4.78 0.69
C PHE A 35 -11.33 3.98 1.82
N THR A 36 -11.56 2.68 1.84
CA THR A 36 -10.97 1.77 2.83
C THR A 36 -9.52 1.47 2.46
N VAL A 37 -8.63 1.57 3.45
CA VAL A 37 -7.26 1.03 3.36
C VAL A 37 -7.23 -0.23 4.22
N GLU A 38 -6.98 -1.38 3.58
CA GLU A 38 -6.92 -2.67 4.27
C GLU A 38 -5.62 -2.82 5.05
N ASP A 39 -5.64 -3.69 6.08
CA ASP A 39 -4.45 -4.05 6.82
C ASP A 39 -3.50 -4.87 5.94
N PHE A 40 -2.20 -4.61 6.06
CA PHE A 40 -1.20 -5.34 5.30
C PHE A 40 -1.02 -6.78 5.80
N SER A 41 -1.21 -7.76 4.91
CA SER A 41 -0.87 -9.17 5.15
C SER A 41 0.48 -9.52 4.51
N PHE A 42 1.47 -9.84 5.35
CA PHE A 42 2.79 -10.27 4.86
C PHE A 42 2.73 -11.60 4.11
N GLU A 43 1.89 -12.53 4.56
CA GLU A 43 1.72 -13.84 3.93
C GLU A 43 1.17 -13.71 2.51
N GLU A 44 0.06 -12.98 2.34
CA GLU A 44 -0.56 -12.76 1.03
C GLU A 44 0.38 -12.00 0.10
N TYR A 45 1.08 -10.98 0.62
CA TYR A 45 2.09 -10.26 -0.14
C TYR A 45 3.20 -11.19 -0.63
N CYS A 46 3.72 -12.06 0.23
CA CYS A 46 4.77 -12.99 -0.15
C CYS A 46 4.29 -14.01 -1.18
N GLN A 47 3.13 -14.64 -0.98
CA GLN A 47 2.55 -15.60 -1.92
C GLN A 47 2.29 -14.97 -3.30
N GLY A 48 1.84 -13.71 -3.35
CA GLY A 48 1.56 -13.01 -4.59
C GLY A 48 2.78 -12.48 -5.34
N ASN A 49 3.89 -12.18 -4.65
CA ASN A 49 5.09 -11.55 -5.25
C ASN A 49 6.29 -12.50 -5.37
N PHE A 50 6.30 -13.58 -4.59
CA PHE A 50 7.36 -14.59 -4.54
C PHE A 50 6.69 -15.98 -4.56
N PRO A 51 6.16 -16.41 -5.71
CA PRO A 51 5.42 -17.69 -5.80
C PRO A 51 6.26 -18.88 -5.35
N ASP A 52 7.59 -18.81 -5.54
CA ASP A 52 8.54 -19.87 -5.20
C ASP A 52 9.09 -19.74 -3.76
N ILE A 53 8.50 -18.92 -2.89
CA ILE A 53 9.07 -18.66 -1.54
C ILE A 53 9.00 -19.87 -0.60
N PHE A 54 8.14 -20.84 -0.91
CA PHE A 54 7.94 -22.07 -0.15
C PHE A 54 8.26 -23.36 -0.93
N ASP A 55 8.72 -23.22 -2.18
CA ASP A 55 9.21 -24.33 -3.02
C ASP A 55 10.69 -24.65 -2.74
#